data_AF-A0AAV0DJ95-F1
#
_entry.id   AF-A0AAV0DJ95-F1
#
_cell.length_a   1.000
_cell.length_b   1.000
_cell.length_c   1.000
_cell.angle_alpha   90.00
_cell.angle_beta   90.00
_cell.angle_gamma   90.00
#
_symmetry.space_group_name_H-M   'P 1'
#
loop_
_entity.id
_entity.type
_entity.pdbx_description
1 polymer ?
#
loop_
_entity_poly.entity_id
_entity_poly.type
_entity_poly.pdbx_seq_one_letter_code
_entity_poly.pdbx_strand_id
1 'polypeptide(L)'
;MRTFLAAAKCETTWDAGTSARRAIHNPLEQFFEAHRSVEDDKPVVYGRSWKASELRLNSWDDLHKLWYVLLKAQRQMLNAQNLRFPNPECISKVRKSICRIKHVLTERAIDEPDPM
;
A
#
# COMPACT_ATOMS: atom_id res chain seq x y z
N MET A 1 72.02 2.87 -2.35
CA MET A 1 71.66 1.59 -2.97
C MET A 1 71.14 0.63 -1.90
N ARG A 2 69.87 0.23 -1.98
CA ARG A 2 69.27 -1.07 -1.59
C ARG A 2 67.76 -0.92 -1.45
N THR A 3 67.05 -1.45 -2.43
CA THR A 3 65.60 -1.71 -2.46
C THR A 3 65.24 -2.86 -1.52
N PHE A 4 64.09 -2.77 -0.84
CA PHE A 4 63.23 -3.94 -0.59
C PHE A 4 61.76 -3.50 -0.55
N LEU A 5 60.98 -4.08 -1.46
CA LEU A 5 59.52 -4.03 -1.52
C LEU A 5 58.96 -4.99 -0.46
N ALA A 6 58.03 -4.51 0.38
CA ALA A 6 57.22 -5.36 1.24
C ALA A 6 55.74 -5.16 0.89
N ALA A 7 55.12 -6.22 0.36
CA ALA A 7 53.71 -6.27 0.02
C ALA A 7 52.86 -6.36 1.30
N ALA A 8 51.99 -5.38 1.54
CA ALA A 8 50.97 -5.46 2.56
C ALA A 8 49.79 -6.29 2.02
N LYS A 9 49.51 -7.43 2.66
CA LYS A 9 48.33 -8.26 2.41
C LYS A 9 47.15 -7.61 3.12
N CYS A 10 46.20 -7.09 2.36
CA CYS A 10 44.95 -6.55 2.88
C CYS A 10 43.97 -7.72 3.07
N GLU A 11 43.74 -8.12 4.31
CA GLU A 11 42.70 -9.08 4.69
C GLU A 11 41.39 -8.31 4.92
N THR A 12 40.52 -8.30 3.91
CA THR A 12 39.15 -7.80 4.08
C THR A 12 38.31 -8.95 4.63
N THR A 13 38.06 -8.93 5.94
CA THR A 13 36.96 -9.69 6.54
C THR A 13 35.64 -9.11 6.04
N TRP A 14 35.11 -9.72 4.99
CA TRP A 14 33.70 -9.70 4.63
C TRP A 14 32.85 -10.21 5.80
N ASP A 15 32.34 -9.27 6.61
CA ASP A 15 31.24 -9.54 7.52
C ASP A 15 30.06 -10.11 6.73
N ALA A 16 29.66 -11.32 7.11
CA ALA A 16 28.50 -12.00 6.59
C ALA A 16 27.23 -11.20 6.96
N GLY A 17 26.86 -10.27 6.09
CA GLY A 17 25.58 -9.60 6.13
C GLY A 17 24.48 -10.65 6.16
N THR A 18 23.77 -10.69 7.29
CA THR A 18 22.63 -11.56 7.52
C THR A 18 21.63 -11.38 6.38
N SER A 19 21.58 -12.35 5.47
CA SER A 19 20.56 -12.41 4.44
C SER A 19 19.22 -12.49 5.14
N ALA A 20 18.51 -11.37 5.19
CA ALA A 20 17.15 -11.31 5.70
C ALA A 20 16.37 -12.39 4.97
N ARG A 21 15.97 -13.44 5.70
CA ARG A 21 15.07 -14.47 5.19
C ARG A 21 13.88 -13.71 4.64
N ARG A 22 13.72 -13.67 3.31
CA ARG A 22 12.44 -13.31 2.71
C ARG A 22 11.48 -14.33 3.26
N ALA A 23 10.71 -13.94 4.29
CA ALA A 23 9.61 -14.74 4.76
C ALA A 23 8.83 -15.15 3.52
N ILE A 24 8.49 -16.45 3.43
CA ILE A 24 7.60 -16.96 2.40
C ILE A 24 6.24 -16.30 2.69
N HIS A 25 6.10 -15.06 2.26
CA HIS A 25 4.93 -14.25 2.48
C HIS A 25 3.86 -14.85 1.59
N ASN A 26 2.88 -15.53 2.18
CA ASN A 26 1.77 -16.06 1.43
C ASN A 26 1.05 -14.86 0.78
N PRO A 27 1.00 -14.73 -0.55
CA PRO A 27 0.34 -13.59 -1.21
C PRO A 27 -1.15 -13.49 -0.82
N LEU A 28 -1.75 -14.57 -0.30
CA LEU A 28 -3.11 -14.57 0.21
C LEU A 28 -3.25 -13.87 1.57
N GLU A 29 -2.21 -13.87 2.41
CA GLU A 29 -2.25 -13.19 3.72
C GLU A 29 -2.40 -11.68 3.57
N GLN A 30 -2.04 -11.12 2.42
CA GLN A 30 -2.31 -9.72 2.10
C GLN A 30 -3.81 -9.39 2.17
N PHE A 31 -4.71 -10.37 1.96
CA PHE A 31 -6.16 -10.20 2.05
C PHE A 31 -6.72 -10.38 3.46
N PHE A 32 -5.90 -10.60 4.47
CA PHE A 32 -6.33 -10.64 5.86
C PHE A 32 -5.53 -9.62 6.68
N GLU A 33 -6.16 -8.98 7.65
CA GLU A 33 -5.41 -8.22 8.65
C GLU A 33 -4.72 -9.24 9.56
N ALA A 34 -3.40 -9.41 9.41
CA ALA A 34 -2.60 -10.42 10.10
C ALA A 34 -2.69 -10.37 11.65
N HIS A 35 -3.25 -9.30 12.23
CA HIS A 35 -3.36 -9.08 13.66
C HIS A 35 -4.77 -8.75 14.16
N ARG A 36 -5.83 -8.97 13.36
CA ARG A 36 -7.18 -8.73 13.87
C ARG A 36 -7.65 -9.90 14.73
N SER A 37 -7.31 -9.87 16.01
CA SER A 37 -7.90 -10.75 17.02
C SER A 37 -9.38 -10.40 17.13
N VAL A 38 -10.27 -11.36 16.89
CA VAL A 38 -11.73 -11.18 17.10
C VAL A 38 -12.06 -10.83 18.56
N GLU A 39 -11.11 -11.09 19.48
CA GLU A 39 -11.19 -10.84 20.92
C GLU A 39 -10.80 -9.42 21.37
N ASP A 40 -10.25 -8.56 20.50
CA ASP A 40 -9.97 -7.18 20.89
C ASP A 40 -11.26 -6.34 20.70
N ASP A 41 -12.05 -6.24 21.77
CA ASP A 41 -13.37 -5.58 21.85
C ASP A 41 -13.33 -4.05 21.59
N LYS A 42 -12.19 -3.52 21.14
CA LYS A 42 -12.04 -2.10 20.80
C LYS A 42 -12.66 -1.83 19.45
N PRO A 43 -13.64 -0.90 19.36
CA PRO A 43 -14.19 -0.49 18.08
C PRO A 43 -13.09 0.12 17.22
N VAL A 44 -12.75 -0.55 16.11
CA VAL A 44 -11.84 -0.01 15.10
C VAL A 44 -12.44 1.29 14.55
N VAL A 45 -11.81 2.41 14.87
CA VAL A 45 -12.23 3.73 14.40
C VAL A 45 -11.77 3.89 12.95
N TYR A 46 -12.69 3.68 12.01
CA TYR A 46 -12.43 3.94 10.60
C TYR A 46 -12.45 5.45 10.32
N GLY A 47 -11.43 5.92 9.62
CA GLY A 47 -11.29 7.33 9.24
C GLY A 47 -12.38 7.87 8.29
N ARG A 48 -12.17 9.11 7.85
CA ARG A 48 -13.03 9.84 6.91
C ARG A 48 -12.73 9.40 5.46
N SER A 49 -13.72 9.45 4.57
CA SER A 49 -13.51 9.31 3.11
C SER A 49 -12.73 10.49 2.52
N TRP A 50 -11.89 10.24 1.52
CA TRP A 50 -11.12 11.24 0.77
C TRP A 50 -11.99 12.31 0.12
N LYS A 51 -11.61 13.59 0.18
CA LYS A 51 -12.31 14.68 -0.55
C LYS A 51 -11.77 14.79 -1.98
N ALA A 52 -12.62 15.23 -2.91
CA ALA A 52 -12.19 15.48 -4.30
C ALA A 52 -11.09 16.55 -4.38
N SER A 53 -11.17 17.60 -3.56
CA SER A 53 -10.14 18.64 -3.49
C SER A 53 -8.76 18.11 -3.10
N GLU A 54 -8.70 17.12 -2.21
CA GLU A 54 -7.44 16.49 -1.79
C GLU A 54 -6.88 15.63 -2.94
N LEU A 55 -7.74 14.91 -3.64
CA LEU A 55 -7.36 14.03 -4.76
C LEU A 55 -6.88 14.81 -5.99
N ARG A 56 -7.38 16.01 -6.23
CA ARG A 56 -6.95 16.86 -7.36
C ARG A 56 -5.50 17.32 -7.28
N LEU A 57 -4.92 17.37 -6.08
CA LEU A 57 -3.53 17.78 -5.86
C LEU A 57 -2.53 16.62 -5.97
N ASN A 58 -3.02 15.38 -6.13
CA ASN A 58 -2.17 14.18 -6.19
C ASN A 58 -1.76 13.83 -7.62
N SER A 59 -0.58 13.22 -7.76
CA SER A 59 -0.08 12.68 -9.04
C SER A 59 -0.97 11.53 -9.55
N TRP A 60 -0.87 11.20 -10.84
CA TRP A 60 -1.58 10.03 -11.40
C TRP A 60 -1.15 8.72 -10.72
N ASP A 61 0.15 8.54 -10.49
CA ASP A 61 0.70 7.35 -9.84
C ASP A 61 0.18 7.17 -8.42
N ASP A 62 0.10 8.26 -7.65
CA ASP A 62 -0.39 8.19 -6.26
C ASP A 62 -1.89 7.93 -6.20
N LEU A 63 -2.67 8.50 -7.13
CA LEU A 63 -4.08 8.17 -7.28
C LEU A 63 -4.28 6.70 -7.66
N HIS A 64 -3.43 6.15 -8.53
CA HIS A 64 -3.51 4.76 -8.96
C HIS A 64 -3.16 3.80 -7.81
N LYS A 65 -2.08 4.07 -7.07
CA LYS A 65 -1.72 3.32 -5.85
C LYS A 65 -2.82 3.39 -4.80
N LEU A 66 -3.37 4.58 -4.57
CA LEU A 66 -4.47 4.77 -3.62
C LEU A 66 -5.71 3.98 -4.03
N TRP A 67 -6.05 3.98 -5.33
CA TRP A 67 -7.15 3.20 -5.86
C TRP A 67 -6.96 1.69 -5.62
N TYR A 68 -5.76 1.16 -5.82
CA TYR A 68 -5.46 -0.25 -5.53
C TYR A 68 -5.63 -0.61 -4.06
N VAL A 69 -5.15 0.24 -3.14
CA VAL A 69 -5.31 0.02 -1.70
C VAL A 69 -6.79 0.01 -1.31
N LEU A 70 -7.57 0.94 -1.84
CA LEU A 70 -9.02 1.01 -1.62
C LEU A 70 -9.75 -0.21 -2.18
N LEU A 71 -9.38 -0.67 -3.37
CA LEU A 71 -9.96 -1.86 -4.00
C LEU A 71 -9.69 -3.12 -3.17
N LYS A 72 -8.47 -3.25 -2.65
CA LYS A 72 -8.09 -4.35 -1.79
C LYS A 72 -8.89 -4.34 -0.49
N ALA A 73 -9.03 -3.19 0.15
CA ALA A 73 -9.88 -3.02 1.33
C ALA A 73 -11.35 -3.39 1.01
N GLN A 74 -11.92 -2.93 -0.11
CA GLN A 74 -13.27 -3.28 -0.52
C GLN A 74 -13.46 -4.81 -0.66
N ARG A 75 -12.48 -5.50 -1.27
CA ARG A 75 -12.52 -6.96 -1.41
C ARG A 75 -12.48 -7.67 -0.05
N GLN A 76 -11.59 -7.25 0.85
CA GLN A 76 -11.52 -7.82 2.21
C GLN A 76 -12.86 -7.66 2.94
N MET A 77 -13.45 -6.46 2.87
CA MET A 77 -14.72 -6.16 3.52
C MET A 77 -15.88 -6.96 2.94
N LEU A 78 -15.94 -7.13 1.61
CA LEU A 78 -16.93 -7.96 0.94
C LEU A 78 -16.80 -9.43 1.33
N ASN A 79 -15.58 -9.98 1.35
CA ASN A 79 -15.34 -11.35 1.80
C ASN A 79 -15.77 -11.55 3.26
N ALA A 80 -15.57 -10.52 4.10
CA ALA A 80 -16.00 -10.51 5.48
C ALA A 80 -17.49 -10.17 5.67
N GLN A 81 -18.27 -9.81 4.64
CA GLN A 81 -19.73 -9.61 4.82
C GLN A 81 -20.44 -10.90 5.24
N ASN A 82 -19.93 -12.05 4.81
CA ASN A 82 -20.41 -13.36 5.25
C ASN A 82 -20.05 -13.67 6.71
N LEU A 83 -19.17 -12.87 7.32
CA LEU A 83 -18.68 -12.96 8.70
C LEU A 83 -18.94 -11.63 9.42
N ARG A 84 -20.19 -11.41 9.86
CA ARG A 84 -20.65 -10.29 10.73
C ARG A 84 -19.69 -9.09 10.78
N PHE A 85 -19.67 -8.30 9.70
CA PHE A 85 -18.70 -7.23 9.54
C PHE A 85 -18.88 -6.16 10.63
N PRO A 86 -17.85 -5.83 11.42
CA PRO A 86 -17.99 -4.96 12.59
C PRO A 86 -18.34 -3.50 12.27
N ASN A 87 -18.23 -3.04 11.01
CA ASN A 87 -18.61 -1.66 10.64
C ASN A 87 -19.05 -1.50 9.17
N PRO A 88 -20.34 -1.72 8.84
CA PRO A 88 -20.82 -1.64 7.45
C PRO A 88 -20.66 -0.24 6.81
N GLU A 89 -20.57 0.84 7.59
CA GLU A 89 -20.42 2.19 7.05
C GLU A 89 -19.08 2.41 6.34
N CYS A 90 -18.04 1.66 6.72
CA CYS A 90 -16.72 1.77 6.10
C CYS A 90 -16.78 1.42 4.59
N ILE A 91 -17.67 0.50 4.18
CA ILE A 91 -17.81 0.08 2.77
C ILE A 91 -18.28 1.26 1.93
N SER A 92 -19.26 2.00 2.44
CA SER A 92 -19.76 3.21 1.80
C SER A 92 -18.69 4.30 1.70
N LYS A 93 -17.79 4.43 2.69
CA LYS A 93 -16.68 5.40 2.68
C LYS A 93 -15.62 5.04 1.62
N VAL A 94 -15.27 3.76 1.51
CA VAL A 94 -14.34 3.25 0.47
C VAL A 94 -14.92 3.48 -0.92
N ARG A 95 -16.18 3.07 -1.15
CA ARG A 95 -16.87 3.29 -2.43
C ARG A 95 -16.94 4.77 -2.82
N LYS A 96 -17.28 5.65 -1.88
CA LYS A 96 -17.28 7.11 -2.11
C LYS A 96 -15.90 7.64 -2.52
N SER A 97 -14.83 7.14 -1.91
CA SER A 97 -13.47 7.55 -2.26
C SER A 97 -13.08 7.08 -3.66
N ILE A 98 -13.41 5.83 -4.03
CA ILE A 98 -13.20 5.30 -5.39
C ILE A 98 -13.95 6.13 -6.43
N CYS A 99 -15.22 6.47 -6.19
CA CYS A 99 -16.00 7.30 -7.12
C CYS A 99 -15.37 8.68 -7.32
N ARG A 100 -14.82 9.29 -6.28
CA ARG A 100 -14.14 10.60 -6.39
C ARG A 100 -12.83 10.51 -7.16
N ILE A 101 -12.05 9.44 -6.99
CA ILE A 101 -10.85 9.21 -7.81
C ILE A 101 -11.22 9.12 -9.28
N LYS A 102 -12.23 8.29 -9.62
CA LYS A 102 -12.73 8.19 -11.00
C LYS A 102 -13.16 9.54 -11.56
N HIS A 103 -13.90 10.31 -10.76
CA HIS A 103 -14.35 11.64 -11.17
C HIS A 103 -13.18 12.59 -11.47
N VAL A 104 -12.18 12.67 -10.58
CA VAL A 104 -10.99 13.53 -10.77
C VAL A 104 -10.18 13.09 -11.99
N LEU A 105 -10.06 11.77 -12.25
CA LEU A 105 -9.38 11.29 -13.45
C LEU A 105 -10.15 11.64 -14.73
N THR A 106 -11.49 11.58 -14.71
CA THR A 106 -12.33 12.01 -15.82
C THR A 106 -12.24 13.52 -16.06
N GLU A 107 -12.22 14.34 -15.00
CA GLU A 107 -11.99 15.80 -15.11
C GLU A 107 -10.68 16.08 -15.86
N ARG A 108 -9.57 15.45 -15.43
CA ARG A 108 -8.24 15.64 -16.05
C ARG A 108 -8.18 15.20 -17.50
N ALA A 109 -8.85 14.10 -17.85
CA ALA A 109 -8.88 13.60 -19.23
C ALA A 109 -9.66 14.50 -20.20
N ILE A 110 -10.57 15.34 -19.68
CA ILE A 110 -11.29 16.34 -20.48
C ILE A 110 -10.42 17.59 -20.68
N ASP A 111 -9.67 17.98 -19.65
CA ASP A 111 -8.79 19.16 -19.69
C ASP A 111 -7.55 18.97 -20.58
N GLU A 112 -7.00 17.75 -20.60
CA GLU A 112 -5.88 17.36 -21.46
C GLU A 112 -6.39 16.35 -22.51
N PRO A 113 -7.04 16.82 -23.58
CA PRO A 113 -7.40 15.93 -24.69
C PRO A 113 -6.12 15.40 -25.32
N ASP A 114 -6.02 14.08 -25.46
CA ASP A 114 -4.88 13.42 -26.11
C ASP A 114 -4.56 14.13 -27.44
N PRO A 115 -3.30 14.54 -27.68
CA PRO A 115 -2.90 15.02 -28.99
C PRO A 115 -3.05 13.86 -29.97
N MET A 116 -4.06 13.95 -30.83
CA MET A 116 -4.31 13.04 -31.97
C MET A 116 -3.08 12.91 -32.86
#